data_AF-A0A1S3I9E5-F1
#
_entry.id   AF-A0A1S3I9E5-F1
#
_cell.length_a   1.000
_cell.length_b   1.000
_cell.length_c   1.000
_cell.angle_alpha   90.00
_cell.angle_beta   90.00
_cell.angle_gamma   90.00
#
_symmetry.space_group_name_H-M   'P 1'
#
loop_
_entity.id
_entity.type
_entity.pdbx_description
1 polymer ?
#
loop_
_entity_poly.entity_id
_entity_poly.type
_entity_poly.pdbx_seq_one_letter_code
_entity_poly.pdbx_strand_id
1 'polypeptide(L)'
;MCGRSGTVCNGDEGLTCGNVCDMSGTSVTCVCGPSHTRQGDKCLPNIVGSPCNGDLNCKALGDNGICEEGVCKNSSSIPVHTGLLLVLSTIVHIFLRLSS
;
A
#
# COMPACT_ATOMS: atom_id res chain seq x y z
N MET A 1 -12.39 18.05 13.46
CA MET A 1 -12.06 18.80 14.69
C MET A 1 -11.35 17.85 15.63
N CYS A 2 -10.14 18.16 16.09
CA CYS A 2 -9.38 17.24 16.93
C CYS A 2 -9.17 17.86 18.30
N GLY A 3 -9.70 17.13 19.28
CA GLY A 3 -10.20 17.71 20.52
C GLY A 3 -9.14 18.20 21.49
N ARG A 4 -9.62 19.05 22.41
CA ARG A 4 -9.00 19.73 23.57
C ARG A 4 -8.17 20.99 23.30
N SER A 5 -7.61 21.20 22.10
CA SER A 5 -6.88 22.45 21.78
C SER A 5 -7.27 23.12 20.45
N GLY A 6 -8.36 22.70 19.81
CA GLY A 6 -8.84 23.35 18.57
C GLY A 6 -7.95 23.14 17.34
N THR A 7 -6.96 22.25 17.41
CA THR A 7 -6.05 21.97 16.30
C THR A 7 -6.80 21.23 15.19
N VAL A 8 -6.97 21.87 14.05
CA VAL A 8 -7.47 21.24 12.82
C VAL A 8 -6.25 20.67 12.10
N CYS A 9 -6.18 19.35 11.95
CA CYS A 9 -5.12 18.73 11.17
C CYS A 9 -5.39 18.95 9.68
N ASN A 10 -4.36 19.37 8.96
CA ASN A 10 -4.44 19.62 7.54
C ASN A 10 -4.41 18.29 6.77
N GLY A 11 -5.58 17.83 6.34
CA GLY A 11 -5.73 16.58 5.59
C GLY A 11 -4.98 16.61 4.25
N ASP A 12 -4.83 17.78 3.64
CA ASP A 12 -4.09 17.96 2.38
C ASP A 12 -2.58 17.72 2.55
N GLU A 13 -2.06 17.89 3.76
CA GLU A 13 -0.68 17.57 4.14
C GLU A 13 -0.53 16.14 4.66
N GLY A 14 -1.57 15.30 4.52
CA GLY A 14 -1.57 13.92 5.02
C GLY A 14 -1.64 13.82 6.54
N LEU A 15 -1.99 14.90 7.23
CA LEU A 15 -2.14 14.92 8.68
C LEU A 15 -3.56 14.51 9.09
N THR A 16 -3.62 13.53 9.98
CA THR A 16 -4.85 13.12 10.66
C THR A 16 -4.69 13.28 12.15
N CYS A 17 -5.80 13.14 12.85
CA CYS A 17 -5.81 13.26 14.29
C CYS A 17 -5.50 11.92 14.91
N GLY A 18 -4.43 11.91 15.69
CA GLY A 18 -3.96 10.75 16.40
C GLY A 18 -3.86 11.02 17.88
N ASN A 19 -3.83 9.92 18.62
CA ASN A 19 -3.49 9.92 20.02
C ASN A 19 -2.04 9.47 20.13
N VAL A 20 -1.21 10.25 20.81
CA VAL A 20 0.13 9.83 21.21
C VAL A 20 0.06 9.51 22.70
N CYS A 21 0.42 8.29 23.05
CA CYS A 21 0.53 7.87 24.44
C CYS A 21 1.98 8.03 24.90
N ASP A 22 2.19 8.82 25.94
CA ASP A 22 3.46 8.94 26.68
C ASP A 22 3.22 8.54 28.15
N MET A 23 4.29 8.37 28.94
CA MET A 23 4.26 8.11 30.38
C MET A 23 3.46 9.16 31.17
N SER A 24 3.23 10.34 30.59
CA SER A 24 2.47 11.45 31.17
C SER A 24 0.97 11.42 30.83
N GLY A 25 0.51 10.47 30.00
CA GLY A 25 -0.88 10.33 29.57
C GLY A 25 -1.05 10.36 28.04
N THR A 26 -2.31 10.37 27.60
CA THR A 26 -2.67 10.45 26.18
C THR A 26 -2.85 11.91 25.75
N SER A 27 -2.07 12.36 24.77
CA SER A 27 -2.23 13.67 24.13
C SER A 27 -2.81 13.51 22.73
N VAL A 28 -3.74 14.39 22.36
CA VAL A 28 -4.30 14.45 21.00
C VAL A 28 -3.45 15.40 20.17
N THR A 29 -2.90 14.93 19.06
CA THR A 29 -2.06 15.73 18.16
C THR A 29 -2.27 15.33 16.70
N CYS A 30 -1.74 16.13 15.79
CA CYS A 30 -1.71 15.80 14.37
C CYS A 30 -0.56 14.83 14.10
N VAL A 31 -0.91 13.68 13.53
CA VAL A 31 0.01 12.61 13.12
C VAL A 31 -0.16 12.34 11.63
N CYS A 32 0.83 11.71 11.00
CA CYS A 32 0.64 11.27 9.62
C CYS A 32 -0.46 10.22 9.55
N GLY A 33 -1.34 10.36 8.56
CA GLY A 33 -2.36 9.36 8.26
C GLY A 33 -1.71 8.02 7.91
N PRO A 34 -2.46 6.92 8.01
CA PRO A 34 -1.92 5.58 7.77
C PRO A 34 -1.33 5.41 6.38
N SER A 35 -1.83 6.13 5.37
CA SER A 35 -1.31 6.12 4.00
C SER A 35 -0.10 7.05 3.77
N HIS A 36 0.46 7.63 4.84
CA HIS A 36 1.59 8.56 4.78
C HIS A 36 2.69 8.15 5.77
N THR A 37 3.94 8.41 5.40
CA THR A 37 5.11 8.23 6.27
C THR A 37 5.64 9.59 6.69
N ARG A 38 6.01 9.72 7.96
CA ARG A 38 6.66 10.93 8.47
C ARG A 38 8.09 11.00 7.97
N GLN A 39 8.42 12.06 7.23
CA GLN A 39 9.78 12.39 6.82
C GLN A 39 10.12 13.79 7.33
N GLY A 40 10.85 13.85 8.45
CA GLY A 40 11.10 15.09 9.18
C GLY A 40 9.79 15.69 9.72
N ASP A 41 9.43 16.87 9.22
CA ASP A 41 8.23 17.61 9.60
C ASP A 41 7.06 17.43 8.62
N LYS A 42 7.22 16.60 7.58
CA LYS A 42 6.22 16.37 6.54
C LYS A 42 5.68 14.95 6.58
N CYS A 43 4.43 14.79 6.17
CA CYS A 43 3.85 13.48 5.87
C CYS A 43 3.87 13.29 4.36
N LEU A 44 4.65 12.31 3.91
CA LEU A 44 4.74 11.98 2.50
C LEU A 44 3.85 10.77 2.20
N PRO A 45 3.12 10.76 1.07
CA PRO A 45 2.32 9.61 0.69
C PRO A 45 3.20 8.37 0.54
N ASN A 46 2.70 7.23 1.00
CA ASN A 46 3.39 5.96 0.82
C ASN A 46 3.37 5.58 -0.67
N ILE A 47 4.53 5.22 -1.19
CA ILE A 47 4.73 4.86 -2.58
C ILE A 47 5.02 3.37 -2.72
N VAL A 48 5.14 2.88 -3.96
CA VAL A 48 5.55 1.50 -4.22
C VAL A 48 6.92 1.24 -3.56
N GLY A 49 7.02 0.15 -2.80
CA GLY A 49 8.20 -0.20 -2.01
C GLY A 49 8.25 0.41 -0.61
N SER A 50 7.33 1.31 -0.24
CA SER A 50 7.22 1.78 1.15
C SER A 50 6.84 0.63 2.09
N PRO A 51 7.36 0.59 3.33
CA PRO A 51 6.96 -0.41 4.30
C PRO A 51 5.48 -0.26 4.65
N CYS A 52 4.79 -1.38 4.88
CA CYS A 52 3.37 -1.39 5.20
C CYS A 52 3.02 -2.53 6.16
N ASN A 53 1.92 -2.33 6.88
CA ASN A 53 1.29 -3.32 7.76
C ASN A 53 -0.22 -3.32 7.49
N GLY A 54 -0.60 -3.55 6.23
CA GLY A 54 -1.96 -3.57 5.73
C GLY A 54 -2.21 -2.60 4.57
N ASP A 55 -3.22 -2.91 3.74
CA ASP A 55 -3.52 -2.20 2.48
C ASP A 55 -3.85 -0.71 2.68
N LEU A 56 -4.36 -0.34 3.85
CA LEU A 56 -4.64 1.05 4.20
C LEU A 56 -3.38 1.92 4.13
N ASN A 57 -2.20 1.35 4.39
CA ASN A 57 -0.94 2.07 4.25
C ASN A 57 -0.62 2.39 2.78
N CYS A 58 -1.17 1.63 1.84
CA CYS A 58 -0.89 1.76 0.42
C CYS A 58 -1.98 2.52 -0.34
N LYS A 59 -3.00 3.06 0.36
CA LYS A 59 -4.12 3.78 -0.26
C LYS A 59 -3.72 5.04 -1.03
N ALA A 60 -2.56 5.63 -0.76
CA ALA A 60 -2.03 6.73 -1.54
C ALA A 60 -1.69 6.34 -3.00
N LEU A 61 -1.52 5.05 -3.29
CA LEU A 61 -1.34 4.50 -4.64
C LEU A 61 -2.65 4.37 -5.43
N GLY A 62 -3.79 4.75 -4.84
CA GLY A 62 -5.13 4.56 -5.39
C GLY A 62 -5.75 3.21 -4.99
N ASP A 63 -6.80 2.79 -5.71
CA ASP A 63 -7.58 1.62 -5.35
C ASP A 63 -6.85 0.28 -5.52
N ASN A 64 -5.74 0.27 -6.28
CA ASN A 64 -4.92 -0.90 -6.52
C ASN A 64 -3.71 -1.03 -5.58
N GLY A 65 -3.57 -0.12 -4.61
CA GLY A 65 -2.49 -0.17 -3.63
C GLY A 65 -2.73 -1.27 -2.60
N ILE A 66 -1.86 -2.29 -2.60
CA ILE A 66 -1.92 -3.41 -1.65
C ILE A 66 -0.63 -3.51 -0.85
N CYS A 67 -0.73 -4.03 0.37
CA CYS A 67 0.42 -4.36 1.19
C CYS A 67 0.77 -5.83 1.02
N GLU A 68 1.88 -6.13 0.37
CA GLU A 68 2.31 -7.49 0.08
C GLU A 68 3.76 -7.69 0.54
N GLU A 69 4.01 -8.73 1.33
CA GLU A 69 5.34 -9.01 1.92
C GLU A 69 5.90 -7.84 2.75
N GLY A 70 5.03 -7.05 3.38
CA GLY A 70 5.40 -5.90 4.20
C GLY A 70 5.82 -4.65 3.41
N VAL A 71 5.60 -4.64 2.10
CA VAL A 71 5.84 -3.47 1.23
C VAL A 71 4.63 -3.14 0.36
N CYS A 72 4.41 -1.85 0.09
CA CYS A 72 3.35 -1.41 -0.79
C CYS A 72 3.65 -1.82 -2.24
N LYS A 73 2.72 -2.53 -2.86
CA LYS A 73 2.73 -2.89 -4.28
C LYS A 73 1.48 -2.33 -4.96
N ASN A 74 1.53 -2.25 -6.28
CA ASN A 74 0.37 -1.89 -7.08
C ASN A 74 -0.13 -3.15 -7.79
N SER A 75 -1.31 -3.65 -7.45
CA SER A 75 -1.89 -4.87 -8.03
C SER A 75 -2.10 -4.80 -9.55
N SER A 76 -1.92 -3.64 -10.18
CA SER A 76 -1.89 -3.54 -11.64
C SER A 76 -0.64 -4.15 -12.29
N SER A 77 0.35 -4.61 -11.52
CA SER A 77 1.37 -5.54 -12.01
C SER A 77 0.84 -6.98 -11.96
N ILE A 78 -0.02 -7.34 -12.91
CA ILE A 78 -0.27 -8.74 -13.24
C ILE A 78 0.95 -9.20 -14.07
N PRO A 79 1.89 -10.01 -13.54
CA PRO A 79 2.72 -10.80 -14.43
C PRO A 79 1.80 -11.85 -15.07
N VAL A 80 1.24 -11.54 -16.23
CA VAL A 80 0.48 -12.46 -17.11
C VAL A 80 1.34 -13.63 -17.65
N HIS A 81 2.48 -13.95 -17.02
CA HIS A 81 3.46 -14.92 -17.53
C HIS A 81 3.11 -16.39 -17.26
N THR A 82 2.10 -16.71 -16.46
CA THR A 82 1.72 -18.11 -16.17
C THR A 82 0.61 -18.66 -17.08
N GLY A 83 -0.03 -17.83 -17.91
CA GLY A 83 -1.09 -18.27 -18.83
C GLY A 83 -0.60 -18.75 -20.21
N LEU A 84 0.53 -18.24 -20.70
CA LEU A 84 1.01 -18.52 -22.06
C LEU A 84 1.76 -19.86 -22.19
N LEU A 85 2.30 -20.39 -21.10
CA LEU A 85 3.07 -21.65 -21.09
C LEU A 85 2.20 -22.91 -21.23
N LEU A 86 0.90 -22.84 -20.96
CA LEU A 86 0.00 -23.99 -21.13
C LEU A 86 -0.47 -24.18 -22.59
N VAL A 87 -0.42 -23.15 -23.42
CA VAL A 87 -0.85 -23.24 -24.83
C VAL A 87 0.23 -23.87 -25.72
N LEU A 88 1.51 -23.71 -25.36
CA LEU A 88 2.63 -24.32 -26.10
C LEU A 88 2.75 -25.84 -25.85
N SER A 89 2.34 -26.33 -24.67
CA SER A 89 2.43 -27.76 -24.35
C SER A 89 1.43 -28.60 -25.12
N THR A 90 0.23 -28.09 -25.43
CA THR A 90 -0.77 -28.83 -26.22
C THR A 90 -0.37 -28.96 -27.69
N ILE A 91 0.28 -27.94 -28.27
CA ILE A 91 0.73 -27.97 -29.67
C ILE A 91 1.83 -29.03 -29.87
N VAL A 92 2.82 -29.10 -28.97
CA VAL A 92 3.91 -30.09 -29.07
C VAL A 92 3.39 -31.52 -28.95
N HIS A 93 2.42 -31.79 -28.07
CA HIS A 93 1.83 -33.13 -27.94
C HIS A 93 0.98 -33.54 -29.14
N ILE A 94 0.32 -32.59 -29.83
CA ILE A 94 -0.45 -32.89 -31.05
C ILE A 94 0.50 -33.23 -32.21
N PHE A 95 1.59 -32.47 -32.40
CA PHE A 95 2.56 -32.76 -33.46
C PHE A 95 3.31 -34.09 -33.24
N LEU A 96 3.64 -34.44 -31.99
CA LEU A 96 4.28 -35.72 -31.70
C LEU A 96 3.35 -36.93 -31.94
N ARG A 97 2.03 -36.76 -31.73
CA ARG A 97 1.02 -37.80 -31.99
C ARG A 97 0.67 -37.95 -33.48
N LEU A 98 0.89 -36.92 -34.31
CA LEU A 98 0.73 -37.01 -35.77
C LEU A 98 1.96 -37.57 -36.50
N SER A 99 3.10 -37.68 -35.81
CA SER A 99 4.37 -38.13 -36.39
C SER A 99 4.76 -39.56 -36.02
N SER A 100 3.85 -40.34 -35.40
CA SER A 100 4.04 -41.76 -35.03
C SER A 100 3.00 -42.65 -35.69
#